data_AF-A0A1Y0V343-F1
#
_entry.id   AF-A0A1Y0V343-F1
#
_cell.length_a   1.000
_cell.length_b   1.000
_cell.length_c   1.000
_cell.angle_alpha   90.00
_cell.angle_beta   90.00
_cell.angle_gamma   90.00
#
_symmetry.space_group_name_H-M   'P 1'
#
loop_
_entity.id
_entity.type
_entity.pdbx_description
1 polymer ?
#
loop_
_entity_poly.entity_id
_entity_poly.type
_entity_poly.pdbx_seq_one_letter_code
_entity_poly.pdbx_strand_id
1 'polypeptide(L)'
;MLNEISQTSSRYIKADQLAGLVERVAIRLALNRQHIARKQKEPSAVVVMEDNTDLFAEIRNFLTAANAAINEHNQAVDDIHNQKTMLTAEIWKYLLEETKSILDAYHSSKTAVDKAINGIEANLTIKRNELAATQHTLRELEKGITSVQPTVSEINALLASFGFRGFKLATAGDQGNLYEIVRLDGSNAVRTLSEGEKTFVTFLYFYYLIRGSVSESGMTSNRVIVFDAEISQKGCTSG
;
A
#
# COMPACT_ATOMS: atom_id res chain seq x y z
N MET A 1 1.36 67.20 -20.79
CA MET A 1 0.54 66.52 -19.76
C MET A 1 -0.61 65.69 -20.33
N LEU A 2 -1.78 66.21 -20.72
CA LEU A 2 -2.90 65.35 -21.18
C LEU A 2 -2.59 64.52 -22.45
N ASN A 3 -1.86 65.12 -23.39
CA ASN A 3 -1.37 64.41 -24.59
C ASN A 3 -0.30 63.34 -24.27
N GLU A 4 0.45 63.50 -23.17
CA GLU A 4 1.41 62.48 -22.72
C GLU A 4 0.67 61.31 -22.06
N ILE A 5 -0.41 61.61 -21.31
CA ILE A 5 -1.27 60.59 -20.71
C ILE A 5 -1.97 59.76 -21.79
N SER A 6 -2.43 60.38 -22.89
CA SER A 6 -3.01 59.62 -24.01
C SER A 6 -1.99 58.76 -24.77
N GLN A 7 -0.70 59.10 -24.70
CA GLN A 7 0.37 58.30 -25.31
C GLN A 7 0.87 57.17 -24.41
N THR A 8 0.48 57.17 -23.13
CA THR A 8 0.83 56.12 -22.18
C THR A 8 -0.14 54.95 -22.35
N SER A 9 0.35 53.79 -22.78
CA SER A 9 -0.49 52.60 -22.98
C SER A 9 -0.95 52.05 -21.62
N SER A 10 -2.16 52.43 -21.20
CA SER A 10 -2.82 51.91 -20.01
C SER A 10 -4.11 51.18 -20.40
N ARG A 11 -4.29 49.96 -19.90
CA ARG A 11 -5.52 49.16 -20.09
C ARG A 11 -6.77 49.89 -19.60
N TYR A 12 -6.61 50.83 -18.67
CA TYR A 12 -7.69 51.55 -18.00
C TYR A 12 -7.99 52.92 -18.62
N ILE A 13 -7.18 53.38 -19.58
CA ILE A 13 -7.35 54.65 -20.28
C ILE A 13 -7.53 54.37 -21.77
N LYS A 14 -8.73 54.63 -22.29
CA LYS A 14 -9.00 54.60 -23.73
C LYS A 14 -8.44 55.86 -24.38
N ALA A 15 -7.23 55.76 -24.92
CA ALA A 15 -6.48 56.87 -25.51
C ALA A 15 -7.31 57.68 -26.54
N ASP A 16 -8.06 57.01 -27.41
CA ASP A 16 -8.88 57.66 -28.44
C ASP A 16 -10.01 58.52 -27.83
N GLN A 17 -10.61 58.06 -26.73
CA GLN A 17 -11.68 58.80 -26.05
C GLN A 17 -11.13 60.04 -25.33
N LEU A 18 -9.96 59.90 -24.68
CA LEU A 18 -9.29 61.04 -24.05
C LEU A 18 -8.81 62.05 -25.09
N ALA A 19 -8.25 61.59 -26.20
CA ALA A 19 -7.79 62.44 -27.30
C ALA A 19 -8.96 63.25 -27.89
N GLY A 20 -10.10 62.61 -28.15
CA GLY A 20 -11.30 63.31 -28.62
C GLY A 20 -11.80 64.38 -27.64
N LEU A 21 -11.77 64.11 -26.33
CA LEU A 21 -12.14 65.10 -25.30
C LEU A 21 -11.19 66.30 -25.29
N VAL A 22 -9.88 66.04 -25.36
CA VAL A 22 -8.84 67.09 -25.39
C VAL A 22 -8.95 67.95 -26.64
N GLU A 23 -9.24 67.33 -27.79
CA GLU A 23 -9.45 68.04 -29.05
C GLU A 23 -10.67 68.98 -28.98
N ARG A 24 -11.80 68.52 -28.42
CA ARG A 24 -12.99 69.37 -28.21
C ARG A 24 -12.68 70.60 -27.37
N VAL A 25 -11.91 70.44 -26.28
CA VAL A 25 -11.45 71.56 -25.44
C VAL A 25 -10.54 72.49 -26.23
N ALA A 26 -9.59 71.95 -26.99
CA ALA A 26 -8.65 72.75 -27.78
C ALA A 26 -9.37 73.62 -28.83
N ILE A 27 -10.36 73.06 -29.54
CA ILE A 27 -11.18 73.76 -30.52
C ILE A 27 -11.95 74.91 -29.85
N ARG A 28 -12.60 74.66 -28.71
CA ARG A 28 -13.39 75.68 -28.00
C ARG A 28 -12.52 76.80 -27.42
N LEU A 29 -11.33 76.49 -26.92
CA LEU A 29 -10.35 77.49 -26.49
C LEU A 29 -9.82 78.34 -27.65
N ALA A 30 -9.61 77.73 -28.83
CA ALA A 30 -9.20 78.46 -30.03
C ALA A 30 -10.29 79.45 -30.48
N LEU A 31 -11.56 79.04 -30.44
CA LEU A 31 -12.70 79.91 -30.74
C LEU A 31 -12.79 81.10 -29.76
N ASN A 32 -12.65 80.83 -28.46
CA ASN A 32 -12.59 81.87 -27.43
C ASN A 32 -11.43 82.85 -27.63
N ARG A 33 -10.27 82.37 -28.11
CA ARG A 33 -9.15 83.25 -28.46
C ARG A 33 -9.48 84.16 -29.64
N GLN A 34 -10.19 83.65 -30.65
CA GLN A 34 -10.67 84.46 -31.78
C GLN A 34 -11.69 85.52 -31.33
N HIS A 35 -12.59 85.16 -30.43
CA HIS A 35 -13.54 86.05 -29.80
C HIS A 35 -12.86 87.20 -29.06
N ILE A 36 -11.84 86.91 -28.24
CA ILE A 36 -11.02 87.93 -27.57
C ILE A 36 -10.31 88.83 -28.57
N ALA A 37 -9.69 88.26 -29.61
CA ALA A 37 -8.98 89.03 -30.64
C ALA A 37 -9.91 89.99 -31.40
N ARG A 38 -11.15 89.57 -31.67
CA ARG A 38 -12.17 90.43 -32.29
C ARG A 38 -12.58 91.57 -31.37
N LYS A 39 -12.82 91.30 -30.09
CA LYS A 39 -13.15 92.32 -29.10
C LYS A 39 -12.04 93.36 -28.93
N GLN A 40 -10.77 92.96 -29.07
CA GLN A 40 -9.64 93.89 -29.05
C GLN A 40 -9.60 94.81 -30.28
N LYS A 41 -9.89 94.28 -31.48
CA LYS A 41 -9.93 95.08 -32.72
C LYS A 41 -11.15 96.00 -32.79
N GLU A 42 -12.29 95.53 -32.27
CA GLU A 42 -13.56 96.24 -32.27
C GLU A 42 -14.14 96.28 -30.84
N PRO A 43 -13.70 97.24 -29.98
CA PRO A 43 -14.09 97.28 -28.57
C PRO A 43 -15.59 97.41 -28.33
N SER A 44 -16.33 97.99 -29.27
CA SER A 44 -17.79 98.13 -29.22
C SER A 44 -18.55 96.86 -29.58
N ALA A 45 -17.92 95.86 -30.22
CA ALA A 45 -18.59 94.62 -30.60
C ALA A 45 -18.93 93.76 -29.37
N VAL A 46 -20.16 93.27 -29.27
CA VAL A 46 -20.55 92.30 -28.22
C VAL A 46 -20.03 90.93 -28.62
N VAL A 47 -19.32 90.26 -27.72
CA VAL A 47 -18.75 88.92 -27.94
C VAL A 47 -19.14 88.04 -26.76
N VAL A 48 -19.64 86.84 -27.06
CA VAL A 48 -20.01 85.82 -26.06
C VAL A 48 -18.90 84.76 -26.05
N MET A 49 -18.47 84.36 -24.86
CA MET A 49 -17.45 83.32 -24.69
C MET A 49 -18.13 81.96 -24.51
N GLU A 50 -17.53 80.94 -25.09
CA GLU A 50 -17.95 79.56 -24.92
C GLU A 50 -17.48 78.99 -23.58
N ASP A 51 -18.40 78.39 -22.82
CA ASP A 51 -18.07 77.73 -21.56
C ASP A 51 -17.43 76.35 -21.80
N ASN A 52 -16.36 76.07 -21.07
CA ASN A 52 -15.64 74.80 -21.10
C ASN A 52 -15.83 73.97 -19.82
N THR A 53 -16.61 74.47 -18.85
CA THR A 53 -16.82 73.81 -17.54
C THR A 53 -17.27 72.37 -17.70
N ASP A 54 -18.23 72.10 -18.59
CA ASP A 54 -18.74 70.75 -18.84
C ASP A 54 -17.67 69.83 -19.45
N LEU A 55 -16.89 70.33 -20.41
CA LEU A 55 -15.81 69.55 -21.05
C LEU A 55 -14.69 69.23 -20.05
N PHE A 56 -14.32 70.19 -19.18
CA PHE A 56 -13.35 69.94 -18.11
C PHE A 56 -13.89 68.96 -17.06
N ALA A 57 -15.18 69.03 -16.75
CA ALA A 57 -15.83 68.06 -15.86
C ALA A 57 -15.84 66.66 -16.48
N GLU A 58 -16.10 66.54 -17.78
CA GLU A 58 -16.07 65.27 -18.52
C GLU A 58 -14.67 64.62 -18.49
N ILE A 59 -13.61 65.41 -18.78
CA ILE A 59 -12.21 64.93 -18.69
C ILE A 59 -11.87 64.50 -17.27
N ARG A 60 -12.25 65.30 -16.26
CA ARG A 60 -12.00 64.97 -14.85
C ARG A 60 -12.69 63.67 -14.46
N ASN A 61 -13.96 63.50 -14.83
CA ASN A 61 -14.71 62.29 -14.51
C ASN A 61 -14.10 61.05 -15.19
N PHE A 62 -13.68 61.19 -16.45
CA PHE A 62 -13.00 60.13 -17.19
C PHE A 62 -11.71 59.68 -16.47
N LEU A 63 -10.86 60.63 -16.07
CA LEU A 63 -9.61 60.33 -15.35
C LEU A 63 -9.86 59.75 -13.96
N THR A 64 -10.85 60.27 -13.23
CA THR A 64 -11.22 59.73 -11.91
C THR A 64 -11.71 58.28 -12.01
N ALA A 65 -12.53 57.97 -13.02
CA ALA A 65 -13.00 56.60 -13.25
C ALA A 65 -11.85 55.64 -13.60
N ALA A 66 -10.92 56.07 -14.47
CA ALA A 66 -9.74 55.28 -14.80
C ALA A 66 -8.85 55.01 -13.57
N ASN A 67 -8.61 56.04 -12.74
CA ASN A 67 -7.85 55.90 -11.51
C ASN A 67 -8.53 54.99 -10.49
N ALA A 68 -9.87 55.03 -10.38
CA ALA A 68 -10.61 54.12 -9.52
C ALA A 68 -10.43 52.66 -9.96
N ALA A 69 -10.53 52.38 -11.27
CA ALA A 69 -10.32 51.03 -11.81
C ALA A 69 -8.88 50.53 -11.61
N ILE A 70 -7.88 51.42 -11.75
CA ILE A 70 -6.48 51.08 -11.45
C ILE A 70 -6.32 50.72 -9.97
N ASN A 71 -6.91 51.51 -9.08
CA ASN A 71 -6.78 51.27 -7.63
C ASN A 71 -7.45 49.96 -7.21
N GLU A 72 -8.64 49.67 -7.74
CA GLU A 72 -9.32 48.39 -7.52
C GLU A 72 -8.48 47.20 -7.99
N HIS A 73 -7.88 47.31 -9.18
CA HIS A 73 -7.00 46.27 -9.69
C HIS A 73 -5.76 46.09 -8.81
N ASN A 74 -5.11 47.18 -8.39
CA ASN A 74 -3.94 47.11 -7.53
C ASN A 74 -4.28 46.47 -6.17
N GLN A 75 -5.43 46.82 -5.58
CA GLN A 75 -5.91 46.17 -4.36
C GLN A 75 -6.12 44.66 -4.55
N ALA A 76 -6.71 44.25 -5.68
CA ALA A 76 -6.87 42.83 -5.99
C ALA A 76 -5.53 42.11 -6.21
N VAL A 77 -4.54 42.80 -6.78
CA VAL A 77 -3.17 42.28 -6.95
C VAL A 77 -2.44 42.18 -5.61
N ASP A 78 -2.59 43.18 -4.73
CA ASP A 78 -1.99 43.16 -3.39
C ASP A 78 -2.56 42.01 -2.54
N ASP A 79 -3.85 41.70 -2.72
CA ASP A 79 -4.52 40.59 -2.01
C ASP A 79 -4.37 39.22 -2.70
N ILE A 80 -3.76 39.15 -3.90
CA ILE A 80 -3.69 37.92 -4.69
C ILE A 80 -2.99 36.78 -3.94
N HIS A 81 -2.01 37.12 -3.09
CA HIS A 81 -1.29 36.14 -2.29
C HIS A 81 -2.19 35.51 -1.22
N ASN A 82 -3.01 36.32 -0.56
CA ASN A 82 -3.96 35.85 0.45
C ASN A 82 -5.06 35.01 -0.20
N GLN A 83 -5.64 35.51 -1.31
CA GLN A 83 -6.66 34.80 -2.10
C GLN A 83 -6.15 33.42 -2.54
N LYS A 84 -4.91 33.35 -3.06
CA LYS A 84 -4.29 32.08 -3.45
C LYS A 84 -4.10 31.14 -2.27
N THR A 85 -3.69 31.68 -1.12
CA THR A 85 -3.49 30.90 0.11
C THR A 85 -4.82 30.32 0.62
N MET A 86 -5.87 31.13 0.65
CA MET A 86 -7.22 30.70 1.03
C MET A 86 -7.76 29.63 0.08
N LEU A 87 -7.68 29.85 -1.23
CA LEU A 87 -8.14 28.89 -2.22
C LEU A 87 -7.37 27.56 -2.12
N THR A 88 -6.06 27.62 -1.90
CA THR A 88 -5.24 26.41 -1.72
C THR A 88 -5.70 25.62 -0.49
N ALA A 89 -6.00 26.31 0.63
CA ALA A 89 -6.50 25.67 1.85
C ALA A 89 -7.88 25.05 1.64
N GLU A 90 -8.78 25.72 0.91
CA GLU A 90 -10.11 25.20 0.58
C GLU A 90 -10.05 23.95 -0.31
N ILE A 91 -9.17 23.95 -1.32
CA ILE A 91 -8.94 22.78 -2.18
C ILE A 91 -8.45 21.60 -1.34
N TRP A 92 -7.48 21.81 -0.45
CA TRP A 92 -7.00 20.76 0.44
C TRP A 92 -8.08 20.23 1.36
N LYS A 93 -8.88 21.13 1.95
CA LYS A 93 -10.01 20.74 2.80
C LYS A 93 -11.02 19.89 2.04
N TYR A 94 -11.41 20.31 0.84
CA TYR A 94 -12.32 19.57 -0.01
C TYR A 94 -11.79 18.18 -0.35
N LEU A 95 -10.51 18.09 -0.77
CA LEU A 95 -9.89 16.81 -1.10
C LEU A 95 -9.85 15.87 0.11
N LEU A 96 -9.53 16.39 1.30
CA LEU A 96 -9.53 15.63 2.54
C LEU A 96 -10.93 15.15 2.92
N GLU A 97 -11.94 16.01 2.81
CA GLU A 97 -13.33 15.65 3.12
C GLU A 97 -13.86 14.56 2.18
N GLU A 98 -13.60 14.68 0.88
CA GLU A 98 -14.02 13.70 -0.13
C GLU A 98 -13.35 12.34 0.08
N THR A 99 -12.05 12.35 0.41
CA THR A 99 -11.26 11.12 0.58
C THR A 99 -11.40 10.49 1.97
N LYS A 100 -11.92 11.23 2.96
CA LYS A 100 -12.02 10.78 4.35
C LYS A 100 -12.79 9.47 4.49
N SER A 101 -13.96 9.36 3.86
CA SER A 101 -14.79 8.16 3.95
C SER A 101 -14.07 6.91 3.43
N ILE A 102 -13.33 7.06 2.32
CA ILE A 102 -12.55 5.99 1.70
C ILE A 102 -11.38 5.60 2.59
N LEU A 103 -10.67 6.58 3.15
CA LEU A 103 -9.54 6.35 4.06
C LEU A 103 -9.99 5.67 5.36
N ASP A 104 -11.11 6.10 5.94
CA ASP A 104 -11.69 5.52 7.15
C ASP A 104 -12.14 4.07 6.90
N ALA A 105 -12.78 3.80 5.76
CA ALA A 105 -13.16 2.45 5.34
C ALA A 105 -11.93 1.55 5.15
N TYR A 106 -10.91 2.04 4.45
CA TYR A 106 -9.65 1.33 4.26
C TYR A 106 -8.96 1.02 5.60
N HIS A 107 -8.85 2.01 6.48
CA HIS A 107 -8.19 1.83 7.78
C HIS A 107 -8.94 0.84 8.67
N SER A 108 -10.27 0.90 8.67
CA SER A 108 -11.14 -0.03 9.39
C SER A 108 -10.98 -1.46 8.86
N SER A 109 -11.00 -1.62 7.53
CA SER A 109 -10.79 -2.91 6.87
C SER A 109 -9.42 -3.49 7.17
N LYS A 110 -8.36 -2.68 7.05
CA LYS A 110 -6.99 -3.09 7.35
C LYS A 110 -6.87 -3.56 8.80
N THR A 111 -7.40 -2.77 9.74
CA THR A 111 -7.34 -3.10 11.17
C THR A 111 -8.11 -4.39 11.48
N ALA A 112 -9.24 -4.64 10.83
CA ALA A 112 -10.00 -5.88 10.98
C ALA A 112 -9.21 -7.10 10.47
N VAL A 113 -8.57 -6.98 9.31
CA VAL A 113 -7.72 -8.03 8.73
C VAL A 113 -6.50 -8.30 9.61
N ASP A 114 -5.79 -7.25 10.05
CA ASP A 114 -4.63 -7.37 10.93
C ASP A 114 -5.00 -8.07 12.25
N LYS A 115 -6.16 -7.73 12.84
CA LYS A 115 -6.67 -8.43 14.04
C LYS A 115 -6.97 -9.90 13.77
N ALA A 116 -7.56 -10.23 12.62
CA ALA A 116 -7.86 -11.61 12.24
C ALA A 116 -6.56 -12.42 12.07
N ILE A 117 -5.56 -11.87 11.38
CA ILE A 117 -4.24 -12.50 11.21
C ILE A 117 -3.63 -12.79 12.58
N ASN A 118 -3.52 -11.77 13.44
CA ASN A 118 -2.96 -11.92 14.79
C ASN A 118 -3.71 -12.98 15.61
N GLY A 119 -5.04 -13.02 15.52
CA GLY A 119 -5.87 -14.02 16.20
C GLY A 119 -5.65 -15.45 15.68
N ILE A 120 -5.47 -15.61 14.37
CA ILE A 120 -5.17 -16.91 13.75
C ILE A 120 -3.77 -17.37 14.17
N GLU A 121 -2.76 -16.50 14.12
CA GLU A 121 -1.39 -16.81 14.52
C GLU A 121 -1.28 -17.19 16.01
N ALA A 122 -2.02 -16.49 16.87
CA ALA A 122 -2.10 -16.83 18.29
C ALA A 122 -2.73 -18.22 18.49
N ASN A 123 -3.86 -18.51 17.84
CA ASN A 123 -4.51 -19.82 17.92
C ASN A 123 -3.64 -20.94 17.36
N LEU A 124 -2.94 -20.70 16.26
CA LEU A 124 -1.99 -21.64 15.67
C LEU A 124 -0.87 -22.00 16.66
N THR A 125 -0.35 -20.99 17.37
CA THR A 125 0.67 -21.19 18.40
C THR A 125 0.13 -22.02 19.56
N ILE A 126 -1.07 -21.72 20.04
CA ILE A 126 -1.75 -22.51 21.09
C ILE A 126 -1.92 -23.97 20.64
N LYS A 127 -2.44 -24.20 19.43
CA LYS A 127 -2.68 -25.54 18.89
C LYS A 127 -1.39 -26.35 18.70
N ARG A 128 -0.28 -25.70 18.31
CA ARG A 128 1.04 -26.33 18.25
C ARG A 128 1.54 -26.76 19.61
N ASN A 129 1.36 -25.93 20.64
CA ASN A 129 1.73 -26.27 22.01
C ASN A 129 0.88 -27.41 22.56
N GLU A 130 -0.43 -27.40 22.32
CA GLU A 130 -1.35 -28.50 22.68
C GLU A 130 -0.95 -29.81 21.98
N LEU A 131 -0.61 -29.76 20.68
CA LEU A 131 -0.13 -30.92 19.94
C LEU A 131 1.16 -31.48 20.54
N ALA A 132 2.14 -30.62 20.82
CA ALA A 132 3.41 -31.04 21.42
C ALA A 132 3.20 -31.67 22.80
N ALA A 133 2.34 -31.08 23.63
CA ALA A 133 1.98 -31.63 24.93
C ALA A 133 1.29 -33.00 24.81
N THR A 134 0.32 -33.11 23.89
CA THR A 134 -0.41 -34.37 23.65
C THR A 134 0.51 -35.47 23.14
N GLN A 135 1.43 -35.14 22.23
CA GLN A 135 2.45 -36.08 21.74
C GLN A 135 3.41 -36.54 22.84
N HIS A 136 3.79 -35.63 23.75
CA HIS A 136 4.59 -35.99 24.91
C HIS A 136 3.84 -36.96 25.82
N THR A 137 2.58 -36.65 26.17
CA THR A 137 1.74 -37.54 26.99
C THR A 137 1.53 -38.90 26.33
N LEU A 138 1.32 -38.94 25.02
CA LEU A 138 1.18 -40.20 24.27
C LEU A 138 2.45 -41.07 24.40
N ARG A 139 3.63 -40.48 24.22
CA ARG A 139 4.91 -41.21 24.37
C ARG A 139 5.11 -41.74 25.79
N GLU A 140 4.73 -40.99 26.81
CA GLU A 140 4.84 -41.45 28.20
C GLU A 140 3.88 -42.60 28.50
N LEU A 141 2.65 -42.57 27.97
CA LEU A 141 1.70 -43.68 28.10
C LEU A 141 2.18 -44.93 27.34
N GLU A 142 2.73 -44.77 26.13
CA GLU A 142 3.28 -45.87 25.34
C GLU A 142 4.42 -46.61 26.04
N LYS A 143 5.28 -45.88 26.78
CA LYS A 143 6.33 -46.51 27.61
C LYS A 143 5.76 -47.44 28.69
N GLY A 144 4.54 -47.18 29.16
CA GLY A 144 3.89 -47.99 30.19
C GLY A 144 3.17 -49.24 29.69
N ILE A 145 2.97 -49.40 28.37
CA ILE A 145 1.96 -50.33 27.84
C ILE A 145 2.47 -51.74 27.46
N THR A 146 3.76 -52.01 27.27
CA THR A 146 4.36 -53.37 27.09
C THR A 146 5.80 -53.20 26.64
N SER A 147 6.66 -54.23 26.74
CA SER A 147 8.07 -54.14 26.31
C SER A 147 8.27 -53.93 24.80
N VAL A 148 7.25 -54.21 23.98
CA VAL A 148 7.35 -54.20 22.50
C VAL A 148 6.82 -52.90 21.88
N GLN A 149 5.85 -52.23 22.51
CA GLN A 149 5.28 -50.98 22.00
C GLN A 149 6.34 -49.87 21.79
N PRO A 150 7.29 -49.62 22.71
CA PRO A 150 8.34 -48.62 22.50
C PRO A 150 9.20 -48.93 21.26
N THR A 151 9.54 -50.20 21.04
CA THR A 151 10.31 -50.63 19.87
C THR A 151 9.54 -50.44 18.58
N VAL A 152 8.24 -50.78 18.56
CA VAL A 152 7.36 -50.53 17.41
C VAL A 152 7.27 -49.03 17.08
N SER A 153 7.11 -48.18 18.09
CA SER A 153 7.09 -46.71 17.92
C SER A 153 8.41 -46.17 17.35
N GLU A 154 9.56 -46.63 17.85
CA GLU A 154 10.87 -46.21 17.33
C GLU A 154 11.08 -46.66 15.87
N ILE A 155 10.74 -47.90 15.52
CA ILE A 155 10.84 -48.42 14.15
C ILE A 155 9.96 -47.60 13.20
N ASN A 156 8.72 -47.29 13.60
CA ASN A 156 7.80 -46.48 12.80
C ASN A 156 8.29 -45.04 12.61
N ALA A 157 8.89 -44.43 13.63
CA ALA A 157 9.51 -43.11 13.51
C ALA A 157 10.68 -43.14 12.50
N LEU A 158 11.49 -44.20 12.53
CA LEU A 158 12.59 -44.38 11.59
C LEU A 158 12.08 -44.60 10.16
N LEU A 159 11.09 -45.47 9.96
CA LEU A 159 10.41 -45.67 8.67
C LEU A 159 9.91 -44.34 8.09
N ALA A 160 9.25 -43.52 8.91
CA ALA A 160 8.74 -42.21 8.49
C ALA A 160 9.87 -41.25 8.10
N SER A 161 11.00 -41.26 8.82
CA SER A 161 12.17 -40.41 8.51
C SER A 161 12.83 -40.75 7.18
N PHE A 162 12.82 -42.02 6.78
CA PHE A 162 13.32 -42.50 5.48
C PHE A 162 12.27 -42.41 4.36
N GLY A 163 11.08 -41.86 4.63
CA GLY A 163 10.03 -41.63 3.63
C GLY A 163 9.11 -42.83 3.38
N PHE A 164 9.24 -43.93 4.13
CA PHE A 164 8.32 -45.07 4.03
C PHE A 164 7.00 -44.75 4.73
N ARG A 165 5.95 -44.52 3.92
CA ARG A 165 4.59 -44.23 4.39
C ARG A 165 3.56 -45.28 3.98
N GLY A 166 3.95 -46.26 3.16
CA GLY A 166 3.06 -47.27 2.60
C GLY A 166 2.69 -48.40 3.58
N PHE A 167 3.39 -48.53 4.70
CA PHE A 167 3.16 -49.53 5.75
C PHE A 167 3.72 -49.04 7.09
N LYS A 168 3.33 -49.68 8.19
CA LYS A 168 3.83 -49.46 9.55
C LYS A 168 3.84 -50.79 10.33
N LEU A 169 4.60 -50.84 11.42
CA LEU A 169 4.48 -51.91 12.40
C LEU A 169 3.33 -51.60 13.37
N ALA A 170 2.58 -52.63 13.76
CA ALA A 170 1.58 -52.59 14.82
C ALA A 170 1.81 -53.77 15.78
N THR A 171 1.32 -53.69 17.01
CA THR A 171 1.30 -54.82 17.95
C THR A 171 0.23 -55.82 17.55
N ALA A 172 0.52 -57.11 17.66
CA ALA A 172 -0.37 -58.18 17.22
C ALA A 172 -1.50 -58.45 18.23
N GLY A 173 -2.41 -57.49 18.38
CA GLY A 173 -3.63 -57.60 19.21
C GLY A 173 -3.34 -58.02 20.66
N ASP A 174 -4.05 -59.05 21.14
CA ASP A 174 -3.96 -59.57 22.51
C ASP A 174 -2.58 -60.20 22.84
N GLN A 175 -1.72 -60.42 21.84
CA GLN A 175 -0.34 -60.85 22.05
C GLN A 175 0.60 -59.65 21.94
N GLY A 176 0.56 -58.77 22.95
CA GLY A 176 1.35 -57.52 23.04
C GLY A 176 2.88 -57.69 23.01
N ASN A 177 3.38 -58.92 22.86
CA ASN A 177 4.80 -59.24 22.68
C ASN A 177 5.19 -59.49 21.22
N LEU A 178 4.24 -59.47 20.29
CA LEU A 178 4.45 -59.71 18.87
C LEU A 178 4.07 -58.46 18.06
N TYR A 179 4.69 -58.32 16.89
CA TYR A 179 4.40 -57.23 15.95
C TYR A 179 3.97 -57.78 14.60
N GLU A 180 3.16 -57.01 13.89
CA GLU A 180 2.73 -57.26 12.52
C GLU A 180 3.00 -56.05 11.63
N ILE A 181 3.18 -56.30 10.33
CA ILE A 181 3.36 -55.23 9.34
C ILE A 181 2.00 -54.99 8.69
N VAL A 182 1.48 -53.78 8.84
CA VAL A 182 0.15 -53.39 8.37
C VAL A 182 0.23 -52.22 7.40
N ARG A 183 -0.72 -52.16 6.47
CA ARG A 183 -0.97 -51.01 5.60
C ARG A 183 -1.67 -49.90 6.38
N LEU A 184 -1.80 -48.72 5.77
CA LEU A 184 -2.47 -47.57 6.38
C LEU A 184 -3.95 -47.84 6.71
N ASP A 185 -4.59 -48.74 5.95
CA ASP A 185 -5.97 -49.20 6.18
C ASP A 185 -6.08 -50.29 7.27
N GLY A 186 -4.96 -50.71 7.87
CA GLY A 186 -4.91 -51.76 8.88
C GLY A 186 -4.85 -53.19 8.33
N SER A 187 -4.86 -53.38 7.01
CA SER A 187 -4.71 -54.71 6.41
C SER A 187 -3.28 -55.24 6.51
N ASN A 188 -3.12 -56.55 6.57
CA ASN A 188 -1.81 -57.18 6.65
C ASN A 188 -0.98 -56.92 5.38
N ALA A 189 0.19 -56.31 5.53
CA ALA A 189 1.01 -55.86 4.41
C ALA A 189 1.98 -56.93 3.89
N VAL A 190 2.22 -58.03 4.61
CA VAL A 190 3.34 -58.98 4.36
C VAL A 190 3.39 -59.46 2.91
N ARG A 191 2.23 -59.73 2.30
CA ARG A 191 2.13 -60.24 0.92
C ARG A 191 2.24 -59.16 -0.16
N THR A 192 2.16 -57.89 0.22
CA THR A 192 2.05 -56.75 -0.72
C THR A 192 3.29 -55.84 -0.70
N LEU A 193 4.26 -56.10 0.16
CA LEU A 193 5.51 -55.33 0.21
C LEU A 193 6.31 -55.54 -1.08
N SER A 194 6.84 -54.45 -1.63
CA SER A 194 7.84 -54.47 -2.69
C SER A 194 9.16 -55.09 -2.17
N GLU A 195 10.03 -55.52 -3.08
CA GLU A 195 11.34 -56.05 -2.67
C GLU A 195 12.17 -55.03 -1.91
N GLY A 196 12.15 -53.76 -2.33
CA GLY A 196 12.84 -52.69 -1.61
C GLY A 196 12.33 -52.52 -0.17
N GLU A 197 11.00 -52.60 0.03
CA GLU A 197 10.41 -52.52 1.37
C GLU A 197 10.73 -53.76 2.22
N LYS A 198 10.73 -54.97 1.65
CA LYS A 198 11.13 -56.21 2.35
C LYS A 198 12.57 -56.17 2.82
N THR A 199 13.49 -55.75 1.94
CA THR A 199 14.91 -55.60 2.26
C THR A 199 15.10 -54.57 3.37
N PHE A 200 14.38 -53.45 3.31
CA PHE A 200 14.47 -52.40 4.32
C PHE A 200 13.92 -52.83 5.68
N VAL A 201 12.76 -53.50 5.72
CA VAL A 201 12.21 -54.05 6.97
C VAL A 201 13.14 -55.10 7.57
N THR A 202 13.75 -55.94 6.74
CA THR A 202 14.73 -56.94 7.18
C THR A 202 15.98 -56.28 7.78
N PHE A 203 16.48 -55.22 7.15
CA PHE A 203 17.56 -54.40 7.71
C PHE A 203 17.19 -53.82 9.08
N LEU A 204 15.99 -53.25 9.21
CA LEU A 204 15.51 -52.71 10.49
C LEU A 204 15.38 -53.78 11.57
N TYR A 205 14.89 -54.97 11.22
CA TYR A 205 14.83 -56.11 12.12
C TYR A 205 16.22 -56.46 12.67
N PHE A 206 17.22 -56.59 11.80
CA PHE A 206 18.60 -56.85 12.25
C PHE A 206 19.19 -55.70 13.07
N TYR A 207 18.96 -54.46 12.66
CA TYR A 207 19.44 -53.27 13.38
C TYR A 207 18.89 -53.23 14.81
N TYR A 208 17.58 -53.44 14.99
CA TYR A 208 16.95 -53.46 16.31
C TYR A 208 17.20 -54.74 17.09
N LEU A 209 17.43 -55.88 16.44
CA LEU A 209 17.88 -57.11 17.11
C LEU A 209 19.27 -56.91 17.72
N ILE A 210 20.17 -56.23 17.01
CA ILE A 210 21.51 -55.91 17.52
C ILE A 210 21.42 -54.90 18.65
N ARG A 211 20.59 -53.86 18.51
CA ARG A 211 20.38 -52.84 19.54
C ARG A 211 19.64 -53.37 20.79
N GLY A 212 18.70 -54.29 20.62
CA GLY A 212 17.94 -54.95 21.68
C GLY A 212 18.65 -56.14 22.34
N SER A 213 19.67 -56.72 21.68
CA SER A 213 20.60 -57.69 22.31
C SER A 213 21.49 -57.05 23.40
N VAL A 214 21.38 -55.74 23.60
CA VAL A 214 21.93 -55.00 24.73
C VAL A 214 20.92 -55.07 25.88
N SER A 215 20.86 -56.21 26.56
CA SER A 215 20.18 -56.32 27.86
C SER A 215 20.86 -55.41 28.90
N GLU A 216 20.17 -55.12 30.01
CA GLU A 216 20.69 -54.38 31.18
C GLU A 216 22.01 -54.93 31.74
N SER A 217 22.48 -56.10 31.28
CA SER A 217 23.73 -56.74 31.68
C SER A 217 24.94 -56.43 30.79
N GLY A 218 24.89 -55.35 29.99
CA GLY A 218 26.08 -54.69 29.45
C GLY A 218 26.96 -55.53 28.51
N MET A 219 26.80 -55.32 27.20
CA MET A 219 27.93 -55.46 26.27
C MET A 219 27.85 -54.40 25.16
N THR A 220 28.48 -53.26 25.43
CA THR A 220 28.90 -52.27 24.43
C THR A 220 30.21 -52.73 23.77
N SER A 221 30.16 -53.82 23.01
CA SER A 221 31.28 -54.16 22.13
C SER A 221 31.13 -53.41 20.81
N ASN A 222 32.23 -52.82 20.31
CA ASN A 222 32.26 -52.32 18.93
C ASN A 222 32.01 -53.51 17.99
N ARG A 223 30.95 -53.43 17.17
CA ARG A 223 30.58 -54.49 16.23
C ARG A 223 30.73 -53.97 14.80
N VAL A 224 31.37 -54.77 13.95
CA VAL A 224 31.37 -54.56 12.50
C VAL A 224 30.24 -55.44 11.95
N ILE A 225 29.26 -54.81 11.29
CA ILE A 225 28.14 -55.50 10.66
C ILE A 225 28.37 -55.42 9.15
N VAL A 226 28.48 -56.57 8.50
CA VAL A 226 28.62 -56.65 7.04
C VAL A 226 27.26 -57.02 6.47
N PHE A 227 26.66 -56.11 5.71
CA PHE A 227 25.48 -56.40 4.90
C PHE A 227 25.95 -56.75 3.50
N ASP A 228 25.79 -58.00 3.10
CA ASP A 228 25.98 -58.44 1.72
C ASP A 228 24.63 -58.34 1.00
N ALA A 229 24.47 -57.35 0.13
CA ALA A 229 23.24 -57.11 -0.59
C ALA A 229 23.52 -56.98 -2.08
N GLU A 230 22.95 -57.87 -2.89
CA GLU A 230 22.79 -57.67 -4.33
C GLU A 230 21.79 -56.53 -4.55
N ILE A 231 22.26 -55.30 -4.70
CA ILE A 231 21.41 -54.17 -5.08
C ILE A 231 21.07 -54.31 -6.57
N SER A 232 19.98 -55.01 -6.89
CA SER A 232 19.46 -55.03 -8.25
C SER A 232 18.87 -53.66 -8.59
N GLN A 233 19.67 -52.83 -9.26
CA GLN A 233 19.21 -51.61 -9.93
C GLN A 233 18.32 -51.98 -11.12
N LYS A 234 17.07 -52.35 -10.88
CA LYS A 234 16.02 -52.31 -11.90
C LYS A 234 14.98 -51.26 -11.53
N GLY A 235 15.33 -50.01 -11.76
CA GLY A 235 14.42 -48.88 -11.54
C GLY A 235 14.80 -47.57 -12.22
N CYS A 236 15.84 -47.55 -13.06
CA CYS A 236 16.18 -46.36 -13.85
C CYS A 236 16.17 -46.70 -15.34
N THR A 237 14.97 -46.86 -15.89
CA THR A 237 14.72 -46.68 -17.32
C THR A 237 13.48 -45.82 -17.48
N SER A 238 13.74 -44.59 -17.90
CA SER A 238 12.88 -43.61 -18.56
C SER A 238 11.52 -44.07 -19.06
N GLY A 239 10.51 -43.26 -18.73
CA GLY A 239 9.17 -43.21 -19.32
C GLY A 239 8.42 -42.00 -18.77
#